data_AF-A0AAD9UF20-F1
#
_entry.id   AF-A0AAD9UF20-F1
#
_cell.length_a   1.000
_cell.length_b   1.000
_cell.length_c   1.000
_cell.angle_alpha   90.00
_cell.angle_beta   90.00
_cell.angle_gamma   90.00
#
_symmetry.space_group_name_H-M   'P 1'
#
loop_
_entity.id
_entity.type
_entity.pdbx_description
1 polymer ?
#
loop_
_entity_poly.entity_id
_entity_poly.type
_entity_poly.pdbx_seq_one_letter_code
_entity_poly.pdbx_strand_id
1 'polypeptide(L)'
;MLLCTFYRAPHDSQGTQIEELDLSLSKLGNKINTHNVIITGDFNLPNINWENHHVTPNSGYSTVAANKLFSFVEEHGLIQHVNEPTRKQGNANNILDLVFTNRPGLIKKLNVVDGIADHNTVIIDVNISPKCKHRLKRKYFIRNKADHLNIQKSLHDFTHEYFFLNQNMTVNDKWNLVSTKIINIMKHYVPVRLTTS
;
A
#
# COMPACT_ATOMS: atom_id res chain seq x y z
N MET A 1 -9.69 -12.30 1.34
CA MET A 1 -8.58 -12.02 0.43
C MET A 1 -7.55 -11.23 1.19
N LEU A 2 -6.28 -11.56 1.03
CA LEU A 2 -5.14 -10.80 1.53
C LEU A 2 -4.44 -10.19 0.32
N LEU A 3 -4.23 -8.88 0.37
CA LEU A 3 -3.47 -8.14 -0.63
C LEU A 3 -2.24 -7.59 0.06
N CYS A 4 -1.06 -7.95 -0.44
CA CYS A 4 0.23 -7.48 0.00
C CYS A 4 0.88 -6.69 -1.13
N THR A 5 1.38 -5.51 -0.82
CA THR A 5 2.22 -4.73 -1.72
C THR A 5 3.64 -4.73 -1.18
N PHE A 6 4.61 -5.02 -2.03
CA PHE A 6 6.01 -5.15 -1.65
C PHE A 6 6.89 -4.28 -2.56
N TYR A 7 7.93 -3.70 -1.97
CA TYR A 7 8.97 -3.00 -2.71
C TYR A 7 10.32 -3.46 -2.17
N ARG A 8 11.17 -3.98 -3.06
CA ARG A 8 12.58 -4.25 -2.75
C ARG A 8 13.43 -3.15 -3.37
N ALA A 9 14.29 -2.55 -2.55
CA ALA A 9 15.26 -1.59 -3.04
C ALA A 9 16.34 -2.31 -3.88
N PRO A 10 16.75 -1.76 -5.03
CA PRO A 10 17.67 -2.45 -5.94
C PRO A 10 19.03 -2.77 -5.30
N HIS A 11 19.45 -1.99 -4.29
CA HIS A 11 20.71 -2.15 -3.58
C HIS A 11 20.69 -3.21 -2.46
N ASP A 12 19.54 -3.80 -2.12
CA ASP A 12 19.45 -4.91 -1.17
C ASP A 12 20.00 -6.19 -1.81
N SER A 13 21.32 -6.30 -1.86
CA SER A 13 22.02 -7.43 -2.48
C SER A 13 21.88 -8.71 -1.66
N GLN A 14 21.65 -8.61 -0.35
CA GLN A 14 21.50 -9.79 0.50
C GLN A 14 20.07 -10.32 0.52
N GLY A 15 19.09 -9.58 0.00
CA GLY A 15 17.68 -10.01 -0.02
C GLY A 15 17.05 -10.01 1.36
N THR A 16 17.52 -9.16 2.27
CA THR A 16 16.98 -9.03 3.63
C THR A 16 15.50 -8.64 3.60
N GLN A 17 15.09 -7.80 2.65
CA GLN A 17 13.68 -7.40 2.52
C GLN A 17 12.79 -8.58 2.07
N ILE A 18 13.35 -9.54 1.33
CA ILE A 18 12.62 -10.76 0.93
C ILE A 18 12.46 -11.69 2.14
N GLU A 19 13.47 -11.79 3.01
CA GLU A 19 13.37 -12.53 4.27
C GLU A 19 12.32 -11.91 5.21
N GLU A 20 12.25 -10.59 5.28
CA GLU A 20 11.20 -9.91 6.06
C GLU A 20 9.80 -10.15 5.50
N LEU A 21 9.67 -10.20 4.16
CA LEU A 21 8.43 -10.57 3.49
C LEU A 21 8.05 -12.02 3.82
N ASP A 22 8.99 -12.94 3.74
CA ASP A 22 8.80 -14.35 4.09
C ASP A 22 8.36 -14.54 5.54
N LEU A 23 9.08 -13.92 6.49
CA LEU A 23 8.70 -13.92 7.91
C LEU A 23 7.29 -13.35 8.13
N SER A 24 6.91 -12.32 7.37
CA SER A 24 5.58 -11.71 7.45
C SER A 24 4.49 -12.62 6.90
N LEU A 25 4.76 -13.32 5.80
CA LEU A 25 3.82 -14.27 5.22
C LEU A 25 3.67 -15.52 6.08
N SER A 26 4.77 -16.03 6.64
CA SER A 26 4.80 -17.16 7.58
C SER A 26 3.96 -16.92 8.84
N LYS A 27 3.86 -15.67 9.32
CA LYS A 27 2.97 -15.30 10.44
C LYS A 27 1.48 -15.53 10.15
N LEU A 28 1.08 -15.67 8.89
CA LEU A 28 -0.30 -16.03 8.54
C LEU A 28 -0.62 -17.47 8.93
N GLY A 29 0.38 -18.36 8.98
CA GLY A 29 0.21 -19.80 9.21
C GLY A 29 -0.88 -20.37 8.30
N ASN A 30 -1.81 -21.14 8.87
CA ASN A 30 -2.92 -21.76 8.14
C ASN A 30 -3.87 -20.78 7.42
N LYS A 31 -3.79 -19.47 7.71
CA LYS A 31 -4.61 -18.47 7.00
C LYS A 31 -4.22 -18.35 5.53
N ILE A 32 -2.97 -18.66 5.18
CA ILE A 32 -2.49 -18.63 3.80
C ILE A 32 -3.29 -19.59 2.91
N ASN A 33 -3.66 -20.76 3.42
CA ASN A 33 -4.39 -21.79 2.66
C ASN A 33 -5.91 -21.52 2.59
N THR A 34 -6.45 -20.81 3.58
CA THR A 34 -7.90 -20.52 3.67
C THR A 34 -8.31 -19.21 2.98
N HIS A 35 -7.36 -18.37 2.60
CA HIS A 35 -7.61 -17.09 1.94
C HIS A 35 -6.98 -17.03 0.56
N ASN A 36 -7.60 -16.31 -0.37
CA ASN A 36 -6.94 -15.87 -1.60
C ASN A 36 -5.86 -14.84 -1.22
N VAL A 37 -4.63 -15.08 -1.64
CA VAL A 37 -3.46 -14.21 -1.41
C VAL A 37 -3.00 -13.65 -2.74
N ILE A 38 -2.79 -12.34 -2.77
CA ILE A 38 -2.15 -11.62 -3.88
C ILE A 38 -0.99 -10.84 -3.29
N ILE A 39 0.21 -11.03 -3.81
CA ILE A 39 1.41 -10.25 -3.48
C ILE A 39 1.85 -9.56 -4.75
N THR A 40 2.06 -8.25 -4.71
CA THR A 40 2.42 -7.48 -5.90
C THR A 40 3.36 -6.34 -5.58
N GLY A 41 4.07 -5.84 -6.58
CA GLY A 41 4.91 -4.65 -6.49
C GLY A 41 6.24 -4.86 -7.18
N ASP A 42 7.19 -3.96 -6.92
CA ASP A 42 8.48 -3.92 -7.60
C ASP A 42 9.56 -4.67 -6.79
N PHE A 43 10.04 -5.78 -7.36
CA PHE A 43 11.04 -6.63 -6.74
C PHE A 43 12.48 -6.28 -7.16
N ASN A 44 12.66 -5.48 -8.22
CA ASN A 44 13.98 -5.07 -8.72
C ASN A 44 14.96 -6.25 -8.96
N LEU A 45 14.47 -7.37 -9.51
CA LEU A 45 15.25 -8.60 -9.77
C LEU A 45 15.07 -9.08 -11.23
N PRO A 46 15.54 -8.31 -12.24
CA PRO A 46 15.39 -8.66 -13.65
C PRO A 46 16.21 -9.85 -14.11
N ASN A 47 17.14 -10.32 -13.26
CA ASN A 47 17.95 -11.50 -13.53
C ASN A 47 17.20 -12.82 -13.35
N ILE A 48 15.96 -12.77 -12.85
CA ILE A 48 15.07 -13.92 -12.80
C ILE A 48 14.36 -14.08 -14.14
N ASN A 49 14.50 -15.25 -14.76
CA ASN A 49 13.65 -15.67 -15.87
C ASN A 49 12.55 -16.58 -15.31
N TRP A 50 11.32 -16.09 -15.38
CA TRP A 50 10.11 -16.76 -14.87
C TRP A 50 9.58 -17.85 -15.80
N GLU A 51 9.94 -17.86 -17.09
CA GLU A 51 9.50 -18.88 -18.04
C GLU A 51 10.28 -20.19 -17.88
N ASN A 52 11.59 -20.09 -17.64
CA ASN A 52 12.47 -21.25 -17.51
C ASN A 52 12.97 -21.49 -16.08
N HIS A 53 12.45 -20.74 -15.10
CA HIS A 53 12.80 -20.85 -13.69
C HIS A 53 14.31 -20.77 -13.42
N HIS A 54 14.99 -19.79 -14.04
CA HIS A 54 16.44 -19.65 -13.97
C HIS A 54 16.88 -18.25 -13.52
N VAL A 55 17.89 -18.18 -12.63
CA VAL A 55 18.56 -16.92 -12.27
C VAL A 55 19.83 -16.76 -13.11
N THR A 56 19.90 -15.68 -13.89
CA THR A 56 21.08 -15.36 -14.71
C THR A 56 22.23 -14.86 -13.83
N PRO A 57 23.34 -15.62 -13.70
CA PRO A 57 24.49 -15.18 -12.93
C PRO A 57 25.24 -14.05 -13.66
N ASN A 58 26.05 -13.29 -12.92
CA ASN A 58 26.92 -12.23 -13.47
C ASN A 58 26.19 -11.17 -14.31
N SER A 59 24.90 -10.95 -14.03
CA SER A 59 24.03 -10.00 -14.74
C SER A 59 24.11 -8.56 -14.21
N GLY A 60 24.95 -8.31 -13.19
CA GLY A 60 25.00 -7.03 -12.46
C GLY A 60 23.91 -6.88 -11.39
N TYR A 61 22.98 -7.84 -11.29
CA TYR A 61 21.95 -7.91 -10.26
C TYR A 61 22.28 -8.99 -9.23
N SER A 62 21.66 -8.91 -8.05
CA SER A 62 21.94 -9.87 -6.98
C SER A 62 21.35 -11.25 -7.29
N THR A 63 22.22 -12.23 -7.49
CA THR A 63 21.86 -13.65 -7.54
C THR A 63 21.35 -14.16 -6.19
N VAL A 64 21.87 -13.65 -5.07
CA VAL A 64 21.47 -14.06 -3.71
C VAL A 64 20.01 -13.68 -3.46
N ALA A 65 19.65 -12.43 -3.71
CA ALA A 65 18.28 -11.95 -3.55
C ALA A 65 17.32 -12.64 -4.53
N ALA A 66 17.76 -12.88 -5.78
CA ALA A 66 16.97 -13.61 -6.76
C ALA A 66 16.66 -15.05 -6.32
N ASN A 67 17.68 -15.78 -5.83
CA ASN A 67 17.49 -17.13 -5.30
C ASN A 67 16.56 -17.16 -4.08
N LYS A 68 16.69 -16.19 -3.16
CA LYS A 68 15.78 -16.07 -2.02
C LYS A 68 14.34 -15.84 -2.45
N LEU A 69 14.11 -14.99 -3.46
CA LEU A 69 12.76 -14.79 -3.99
C LEU A 69 12.22 -16.08 -4.62
N PHE A 70 13.04 -16.82 -5.37
CA PHE A 70 12.64 -18.11 -5.91
C PHE A 70 12.24 -19.11 -4.83
N SER A 71 13.08 -19.31 -3.80
CA SER A 71 12.76 -20.20 -2.68
C SER A 71 11.48 -19.77 -1.97
N PHE A 72 11.29 -18.47 -1.71
CA PHE A 72 10.06 -17.93 -1.15
C PHE A 72 8.82 -18.27 -2.01
N VAL A 73 8.92 -18.11 -3.33
CA VAL A 73 7.80 -18.43 -4.23
C VAL A 73 7.46 -19.92 -4.19
N GLU A 74 8.47 -20.80 -4.21
CA GLU A 74 8.28 -22.25 -4.17
C GLU A 74 7.73 -22.73 -2.82
N GLU A 75 8.31 -22.28 -1.71
CA GLU A 75 7.93 -22.67 -0.35
C GLU A 75 6.48 -22.30 -0.02
N HIS A 76 6.01 -21.15 -0.49
CA HIS A 76 4.63 -20.69 -0.29
C HIS A 76 3.67 -21.12 -1.40
N GLY A 77 4.12 -21.91 -2.38
CA GLY A 77 3.31 -22.38 -3.50
C GLY A 77 2.70 -21.23 -4.31
N LEU A 78 3.44 -20.15 -4.48
CA LEU A 78 3.00 -18.96 -5.18
C LEU A 78 3.23 -19.08 -6.69
N ILE A 79 2.37 -18.43 -7.46
CA ILE A 79 2.41 -18.41 -8.93
C ILE A 79 2.61 -16.98 -9.37
N GLN A 80 3.67 -16.72 -10.13
CA GLN A 80 3.95 -15.45 -10.77
C GLN A 80 3.13 -15.35 -12.07
N HIS A 81 2.48 -14.20 -12.32
CA HIS A 81 1.60 -14.00 -13.48
C HIS A 81 2.13 -13.01 -14.54
N VAL A 82 3.18 -12.25 -14.27
CA VAL A 82 3.67 -11.20 -15.17
C VAL A 82 4.77 -11.76 -16.07
N ASN A 83 4.47 -11.89 -17.37
CA ASN A 83 5.37 -12.41 -18.40
C ASN A 83 5.84 -11.36 -19.41
N GLU A 84 5.47 -10.08 -19.22
CA GLU A 84 5.82 -8.98 -20.12
C GLU A 84 6.68 -7.92 -19.40
N PRO A 85 7.59 -7.22 -20.12
CA PRO A 85 8.44 -6.19 -19.52
C PRO A 85 7.65 -5.05 -18.89
N THR A 86 7.84 -4.85 -17.59
CA THR A 86 7.21 -3.78 -16.81
C THR A 86 8.08 -2.53 -16.72
N ARG A 87 9.33 -2.61 -17.15
CA ARG A 87 10.20 -1.43 -17.34
C ARG A 87 11.03 -1.59 -18.61
N LYS A 88 10.87 -0.64 -19.52
CA LYS A 88 11.57 -0.60 -20.81
C LYS A 88 12.49 0.62 -20.82
N GLN A 89 13.81 0.41 -20.90
CA GLN A 89 14.80 1.48 -20.87
C GLN A 89 15.88 1.24 -21.92
N GLY A 90 15.87 2.03 -22.99
CA GLY A 90 16.75 1.80 -24.14
C GLY A 90 16.51 0.41 -24.73
N ASN A 91 17.54 -0.43 -24.73
CA ASN A 91 17.47 -1.82 -25.21
C ASN A 91 17.11 -2.84 -24.11
N ALA A 92 16.96 -2.42 -22.86
CA ALA A 92 16.64 -3.29 -21.74
C ALA A 92 15.13 -3.42 -21.55
N ASN A 93 14.66 -4.67 -21.49
CA ASN A 93 13.27 -5.06 -21.28
C ASN A 93 13.18 -5.90 -20.01
N ASN A 94 12.88 -5.25 -18.88
CA ASN A 94 12.95 -5.86 -17.57
C ASN A 94 11.55 -6.16 -17.01
N ILE A 95 11.37 -7.34 -16.42
CA ILE A 95 10.20 -7.71 -15.62
C ILE A 95 10.57 -7.45 -14.16
N LEU A 96 10.09 -6.34 -13.61
CA LEU A 96 10.42 -5.91 -12.24
C LEU A 96 9.21 -5.93 -11.32
N ASP A 97 8.06 -5.55 -11.86
CA ASP A 97 6.78 -5.50 -11.17
C ASP A 97 6.10 -6.86 -11.31
N LEU A 98 5.94 -7.56 -10.19
CA LEU A 98 5.45 -8.93 -10.18
C LEU A 98 4.05 -8.99 -9.57
N VAL A 99 3.30 -10.01 -9.94
CA VAL A 99 2.03 -10.38 -9.32
C VAL A 99 2.11 -11.86 -9.00
N PHE A 100 2.09 -12.18 -7.70
CA PHE A 100 2.06 -13.53 -7.18
C PHE A 100 0.69 -13.86 -6.60
N THR A 101 0.23 -15.10 -6.79
CA THR A 101 -0.97 -15.61 -6.12
C THR A 101 -0.77 -17.03 -5.61
N ASN A 102 -1.45 -17.39 -4.53
CA ASN A 102 -1.48 -18.77 -4.02
C ASN A 102 -2.52 -19.68 -4.73
N ARG A 103 -3.26 -19.15 -5.72
CA ARG A 103 -4.28 -19.90 -6.47
C ARG A 103 -4.23 -19.52 -7.95
N PRO A 104 -4.00 -20.48 -8.87
CA PRO A 104 -3.84 -20.18 -10.29
C PRO A 104 -5.03 -19.42 -10.88
N GLY A 105 -6.26 -19.83 -10.55
CA GLY A 105 -7.49 -19.24 -11.11
C GLY A 105 -7.92 -17.90 -10.50
N LEU A 106 -7.05 -17.26 -9.69
CA LEU A 106 -7.38 -15.99 -9.04
C LEU A 106 -7.26 -14.80 -10.00
N ILE A 107 -6.32 -14.85 -10.95
CA ILE A 107 -6.16 -13.83 -12.00
C ILE A 107 -6.94 -14.29 -13.24
N LYS A 108 -7.91 -13.48 -13.66
CA LYS A 108 -8.70 -13.71 -14.88
C LYS A 108 -8.03 -13.12 -16.11
N LYS A 109 -7.42 -11.95 -15.95
CA LYS A 109 -6.73 -11.22 -17.01
C LYS A 109 -5.59 -10.42 -16.40
N LEU A 110 -4.49 -10.32 -17.12
CA LEU A 110 -3.35 -9.46 -16.80
C LEU A 110 -2.93 -8.75 -18.08
N ASN A 111 -2.69 -7.44 -17.99
CA ASN A 111 -2.11 -6.66 -19.07
C ASN A 111 -1.02 -5.75 -18.51
N VAL A 112 0.05 -5.56 -19.26
CA VAL A 112 1.03 -4.50 -19.02
C VAL A 112 0.74 -3.36 -19.99
N VAL A 113 0.46 -2.17 -19.47
CA VAL A 113 0.17 -0.97 -20.27
C VAL A 113 1.19 0.13 -19.99
N ASP A 114 1.36 1.05 -20.92
CA ASP A 114 2.26 2.19 -20.72
C ASP A 114 1.90 2.95 -19.45
N GLY A 115 2.91 3.21 -18.62
CA GLY A 115 2.73 3.90 -17.35
C GLY A 115 2.98 5.40 -17.45
N ILE A 116 3.03 6.06 -16.28
CA ILE A 116 3.24 7.51 -16.17
C ILE A 116 4.74 7.86 -16.13
N ALA A 117 5.61 6.88 -15.87
CA ALA A 117 7.05 7.05 -15.69
C ALA A 117 7.84 5.97 -16.46
N ASP A 118 9.05 5.64 -16.00
CA ASP A 118 9.89 4.57 -16.57
C ASP A 118 9.34 3.16 -16.32
N HIS A 119 8.37 3.01 -15.41
CA HIS A 119 7.61 1.78 -15.21
C HIS A 119 6.28 1.80 -15.97
N ASN A 120 6.00 0.69 -16.65
CA ASN A 120 4.70 0.31 -17.17
C ASN A 120 3.78 -0.14 -16.04
N THR A 121 2.47 0.02 -16.24
CA THR A 121 1.45 -0.36 -15.25
C THR A 121 0.96 -1.78 -15.49
N VAL A 122 0.99 -2.61 -14.44
CA VAL A 122 0.37 -3.95 -14.47
C VAL A 122 -1.10 -3.84 -14.03
N ILE A 123 -2.02 -4.17 -14.92
CA ILE A 123 -3.47 -4.20 -14.66
C ILE A 123 -3.91 -5.66 -14.55
N ILE A 124 -4.57 -6.00 -13.43
CA ILE A 124 -5.11 -7.34 -13.19
C ILE A 124 -6.62 -7.32 -12.96
N ASP A 125 -7.32 -8.24 -13.60
CA ASP A 125 -8.71 -8.60 -13.27
C ASP A 125 -8.69 -9.81 -12.35
N VAL A 126 -9.25 -9.66 -11.16
CA VAL A 126 -9.21 -10.71 -10.13
C VAL A 126 -10.58 -11.38 -9.99
N ASN A 127 -10.61 -12.71 -10.05
CA ASN A 127 -11.81 -13.51 -9.83
C ASN A 127 -12.08 -13.72 -8.34
N ILE A 128 -12.75 -12.75 -7.72
CA ILE A 128 -13.11 -12.78 -6.30
C ILE A 128 -14.57 -12.45 -6.07
N SER A 129 -15.15 -13.08 -5.05
CA SER A 129 -16.46 -12.70 -4.48
C SER A 129 -16.24 -12.26 -3.03
N PRO A 130 -15.72 -11.04 -2.79
CA PRO A 130 -15.46 -10.60 -1.43
C PRO A 130 -16.78 -10.46 -0.66
N LYS A 131 -16.82 -11.00 0.56
CA LYS A 131 -17.86 -10.63 1.53
C LYS A 131 -17.64 -9.17 1.90
N CYS A 132 -18.29 -8.27 1.19
CA CYS A 132 -18.22 -6.86 1.51
C CYS A 132 -18.94 -6.65 2.84
N LYS A 133 -18.19 -6.37 3.92
CA LYS A 133 -18.82 -5.90 5.16
C LYS A 133 -19.57 -4.62 4.80
N HIS A 134 -20.81 -4.48 5.26
CA HIS A 134 -21.55 -3.23 5.11
C HIS A 134 -20.63 -2.07 5.49
N ARG A 135 -20.48 -1.10 4.58
CA ARG A 135 -19.70 0.11 4.87
C ARG A 135 -20.27 0.70 6.15
N LEU A 136 -19.45 0.76 7.20
CA LEU A 136 -19.83 1.45 8.42
C LEU A 136 -20.23 2.87 8.02
N LYS A 137 -21.43 3.31 8.41
CA LYS A 137 -21.89 4.68 8.16
C LYS A 137 -20.94 5.61 8.89
N ARG A 138 -20.06 6.29 8.15
CA ARG A 138 -19.11 7.25 8.72
C ARG A 138 -19.73 8.63 8.69
N LYS A 139 -19.61 9.35 9.81
CA LYS A 139 -19.87 10.78 9.86
C LYS A 139 -18.76 11.50 9.11
N TYR A 140 -19.10 12.37 8.17
CA TYR A 140 -18.17 13.27 7.51
C TYR A 140 -18.70 14.70 7.53
N PHE A 141 -17.78 15.65 7.61
CA PHE A 141 -18.08 17.08 7.62
C PHE A 141 -18.34 17.59 6.20
N ILE A 142 -19.45 18.29 6.01
CA ILE A 142 -19.81 18.95 4.77
C ILE A 142 -19.17 20.34 4.76
N ARG A 143 -17.88 20.41 4.45
CA ARG A 143 -17.08 21.63 4.59
C ARG A 143 -17.59 22.80 3.74
N ASN A 144 -18.20 22.53 2.58
CA ASN A 144 -18.80 23.57 1.73
C ASN A 144 -20.11 24.15 2.29
N LYS A 145 -20.63 23.61 3.39
CA LYS A 145 -21.78 24.14 4.13
C LYS A 145 -21.37 24.62 5.53
N ALA A 146 -20.08 24.82 5.76
CA ALA A 146 -19.60 25.31 7.03
C ALA A 146 -20.07 26.76 7.26
N ASP A 147 -20.44 27.07 8.51
CA ASP A 147 -20.65 28.45 8.93
C ASP A 147 -19.30 29.12 9.14
N HIS A 148 -18.72 29.58 8.05
CA HIS A 148 -17.38 30.16 8.03
C HIS A 148 -17.25 31.39 8.94
N LEU A 149 -18.32 32.19 9.07
CA LEU A 149 -18.32 33.41 9.86
C LEU A 149 -18.19 33.10 11.35
N ASN A 150 -19.01 32.17 11.86
CA ASN A 150 -18.94 31.79 13.27
C ASN A 150 -17.70 30.92 13.59
N ILE A 151 -17.18 30.15 12.63
CA ILE A 151 -15.89 29.46 12.77
C ILE A 151 -14.76 30.49 12.97
N GLN A 152 -14.68 31.48 12.09
CA GLN A 152 -13.65 32.52 12.17
C GLN A 152 -13.73 33.28 13.49
N LYS A 153 -14.94 33.69 13.89
CA LYS A 153 -15.18 34.36 15.18
C LYS A 153 -14.70 33.49 16.35
N SER A 154 -15.12 32.23 16.39
CA SER A 154 -14.78 31.31 17.50
C SER A 154 -13.28 30.99 17.58
N LEU A 155 -12.59 30.91 16.43
CA LEU A 155 -11.14 30.72 16.37
C LEU A 155 -10.38 31.98 16.81
N HIS A 156 -10.88 33.17 16.43
CA HIS A 156 -10.31 34.43 16.88
C HIS A 156 -10.43 34.59 18.40
N ASP A 157 -11.62 34.35 18.96
CA ASP A 157 -11.86 34.41 20.40
C ASP A 157 -10.97 33.41 21.17
N PHE A 158 -10.83 32.18 20.64
CA PHE A 158 -9.94 31.18 21.19
C PHE A 158 -8.47 31.59 21.17
N THR A 159 -8.03 32.30 20.12
CA THR A 159 -6.63 32.72 19.99
C THR A 159 -6.24 33.65 21.14
N HIS A 160 -7.12 34.58 21.50
CA HIS A 160 -6.94 35.47 22.66
C HIS A 160 -6.89 34.70 23.98
N GLU A 161 -7.83 33.77 24.19
CA GLU A 161 -7.88 32.88 25.37
C GLU A 161 -6.59 32.02 25.48
N TYR A 162 -6.14 31.46 24.35
CA TYR A 162 -5.00 30.56 24.28
C TYR A 162 -3.70 31.25 24.66
N PHE A 163 -3.40 32.42 24.09
CA PHE A 163 -2.17 33.15 24.40
C PHE A 163 -2.14 33.72 25.82
N PHE A 164 -3.31 33.92 26.44
CA PHE A 164 -3.39 34.31 27.85
C PHE A 164 -3.08 33.15 28.81
N LEU A 165 -3.51 31.92 28.49
CA LEU A 165 -3.45 30.78 29.42
C LEU A 165 -2.24 29.83 29.22
N ASN A 166 -1.52 29.90 28.09
CA ASN A 166 -0.60 28.83 27.68
C ASN A 166 0.84 28.89 28.24
N GLN A 167 1.16 29.81 29.16
CA GLN A 167 2.56 30.09 29.53
C GLN A 167 3.26 28.92 30.25
N ASN A 168 2.53 28.12 31.04
CA ASN A 168 3.10 27.02 31.86
C ASN A 168 2.66 25.61 31.41
N MET A 169 2.22 25.45 30.16
CA MET A 169 1.74 24.17 29.63
C MET A 169 2.84 23.41 28.87
N THR A 170 2.81 22.08 28.92
CA THR A 170 3.68 21.25 28.07
C THR A 170 3.29 21.37 26.59
N VAL A 171 4.16 20.94 25.69
CA VAL A 171 3.86 20.89 24.25
C VAL A 171 2.63 20.02 23.97
N ASN A 172 2.49 18.88 24.67
CA ASN A 172 1.37 17.97 24.49
C ASN A 172 0.05 18.61 24.95
N ASP A 173 0.06 19.31 26.09
CA ASP A 173 -1.14 20.00 26.60
C ASP A 173 -1.57 21.13 25.67
N LYS A 174 -0.60 21.90 25.15
CA LYS A 174 -0.84 22.93 24.14
C LYS A 174 -1.50 22.36 22.89
N TRP A 175 -0.99 21.24 22.38
CA TRP A 175 -1.57 20.55 21.23
C TRP A 175 -2.98 20.02 21.50
N ASN A 176 -3.19 19.41 22.66
CA ASN A 176 -4.50 18.88 23.06
C ASN A 176 -5.55 19.99 23.14
N LEU A 177 -5.19 21.16 23.67
CA LEU A 177 -6.08 22.31 23.75
C LEU A 177 -6.50 22.80 22.34
N VAL A 178 -5.53 23.01 21.45
CA VAL A 178 -5.77 23.45 20.07
C VAL A 178 -6.60 22.43 19.29
N SER A 179 -6.18 21.16 19.29
CA SER A 179 -6.87 20.10 18.56
C SER A 179 -8.30 19.90 19.06
N THR A 180 -8.52 19.91 20.38
CA THR A 180 -9.86 19.80 20.98
C THR A 180 -10.75 20.98 20.59
N LYS A 181 -10.23 22.21 20.66
CA LYS A 181 -11.02 23.40 20.29
C LYS A 181 -11.40 23.38 18.81
N ILE A 182 -10.46 23.08 17.92
CA ILE A 182 -10.74 22.97 16.48
C ILE A 182 -11.79 21.90 16.21
N ILE A 183 -11.66 20.71 16.81
CA ILE A 183 -12.63 19.63 16.64
C ILE A 183 -14.02 20.05 17.14
N ASN A 184 -14.11 20.75 18.27
CA ASN A 184 -15.39 21.22 18.81
C ASN A 184 -16.04 22.30 17.94
N ILE A 185 -15.25 23.27 17.46
CA ILE A 185 -15.71 24.28 16.49
C ILE A 185 -16.23 23.59 15.23
N MET A 186 -15.49 22.63 14.68
CA MET A 186 -15.93 21.86 13.52
C MET A 186 -17.23 21.09 13.78
N LYS A 187 -17.36 20.44 14.94
CA LYS A 187 -18.59 19.72 15.32
C LYS A 187 -19.81 20.63 15.43
N HIS A 188 -19.62 21.89 15.82
CA HIS A 188 -20.72 22.83 16.02
C HIS A 188 -21.12 23.56 14.73
N TYR A 189 -20.14 23.98 13.93
CA TYR A 189 -20.37 24.87 12.79
C TYR A 189 -20.24 24.22 11.42
N VAL A 190 -19.82 22.95 11.34
CA VAL A 190 -19.77 22.21 10.08
C VAL A 190 -20.82 21.11 10.09
N PRO A 191 -21.84 21.18 9.23
CA PRO A 191 -22.85 20.13 9.14
C PRO A 191 -22.22 18.77 8.88
N VAL A 192 -22.79 17.73 9.50
CA VAL A 192 -22.32 16.36 9.37
C VAL A 192 -23.32 15.55 8.57
N ARG A 193 -22.82 14.75 7.61
CA ARG A 193 -23.60 13.72 6.92
C ARG A 193 -23.04 12.34 7.23
N LEU A 194 -23.92 11.34 7.16
CA LEU A 194 -23.51 9.94 7.13
C LEU A 194 -23.23 9.55 5.69
N THR A 195 -22.20 8.73 5.47
CA THR A 195 -22.01 8.06 4.18
C THR A 195 -23.26 7.23 3.87
N THR A 196 -23.84 7.42 2.68
CA THR A 196 -24.87 6.53 2.16
C THR A 196 -24.23 5.18 1.81
N SER A 197 -24.97 4.11 2.10
CA SER A 197 -24.55 2.74 1.75
C SER A 197 -24.60 2.53 0.24
#